data_AF-A0A941ZYD8-F1
#
_entry.id   AF-A0A941ZYD8-F1
#
_cell.length_a   1.000
_cell.length_b   1.000
_cell.length_c   1.000
_cell.angle_alpha   90.00
_cell.angle_beta   90.00
_cell.angle_gamma   90.00
#
_symmetry.space_group_name_H-M   'P 1'
#
loop_
_entity.id
_entity.type
_entity.pdbx_description
1 polymer ?
#
loop_
_entity_poly.entity_id
_entity_poly.type
_entity_poly.pdbx_seq_one_letter_code
_entity_poly.pdbx_strand_id
1 'polypeptide(L)' 'MNAKDLKVLDSKIQSIKKTAEELKKMGEDFPALSRNVSRLLASVKMLELNVSDVAGIK' A
#
# COMPACT_ATOMS: atom_id res chain seq x y z
N MET A 1 2.56 -20.64 0.42
CA MET A 1 1.57 -19.87 1.21
C MET A 1 0.18 -20.36 0.85
N ASN A 2 -0.71 -20.52 1.81
CA ASN A 2 -2.10 -20.90 1.55
C ASN A 2 -2.98 -19.66 1.29
N ALA A 3 -4.26 -19.87 0.94
CA ALA A 3 -5.19 -18.78 0.66
C ALA A 3 -5.46 -17.85 1.86
N LYS A 4 -5.41 -18.38 3.09
CA LYS A 4 -5.59 -17.59 4.33
C LYS A 4 -4.39 -16.66 4.54
N ASP A 5 -3.18 -17.15 4.30
CA ASP A 5 -1.96 -16.35 4.40
C ASP A 5 -1.97 -15.20 3.37
N LEU A 6 -2.44 -15.47 2.15
CA LEU A 6 -2.55 -14.46 1.08
C LEU A 6 -3.53 -13.34 1.46
N LYS A 7 -4.68 -13.69 2.04
CA LYS A 7 -5.66 -12.70 2.55
C LYS A 7 -5.08 -11.85 3.68
N VAL A 8 -4.27 -12.44 4.56
CA VAL A 8 -3.60 -11.69 5.62
C VAL A 8 -2.58 -10.71 5.04
N LEU A 9 -1.77 -11.13 4.06
CA LEU A 9 -0.84 -10.23 3.38
C LEU A 9 -1.57 -9.09 2.67
N ASP A 10 -2.60 -9.40 1.89
CA ASP A 10 -3.40 -8.39 1.20
C ASP A 10 -3.97 -7.36 2.20
N SER A 11 -4.58 -7.81 3.29
CA SER A 11 -5.10 -6.91 4.33
C SER A 11 -4.02 -5.98 4.91
N LYS A 12 -2.79 -6.47 5.09
CA LYS A 12 -1.66 -5.64 5.54
C LYS A 12 -1.22 -4.64 4.48
N ILE A 13 -1.16 -5.04 3.21
CA ILE A 13 -0.85 -4.17 2.07
C ILE A 13 -1.88 -3.03 1.98
N GLN A 14 -3.17 -3.36 2.05
CA GLN A 14 -4.26 -2.37 2.02
C GLN A 14 -4.22 -1.42 3.23
N SER A 15 -3.84 -1.92 4.42
CA SER A 15 -3.65 -1.07 5.60
C SER A 15 -2.53 -0.06 5.40
N ILE A 16 -1.37 -0.48 4.88
CA ILE A 16 -0.24 0.41 4.57
C ILE A 16 -0.66 1.46 3.54
N LYS A 17 -1.37 1.05 2.48
CA LYS A 17 -1.88 1.95 1.45
C LYS A 17 -2.75 3.06 2.06
N LYS A 18 -3.73 2.68 2.88
CA LYS A 18 -4.64 3.62 3.52
C LYS A 18 -3.89 4.63 4.39
N THR A 19 -2.98 4.16 5.25
CA THR A 19 -2.17 5.05 6.09
C THR A 19 -1.27 5.95 5.25
N ALA A 20 -0.68 5.45 4.16
CA ALA A 20 0.13 6.26 3.26
C ALA A 20 -0.72 7.35 2.57
N GLU A 21 -1.93 7.04 2.10
CA GLU A 21 -2.84 8.03 1.51
C GLU A 21 -3.26 9.11 2.51
N GLU A 22 -3.51 8.73 3.78
CA GLU A 22 -3.78 9.67 4.87
C GLU A 22 -2.59 10.59 5.13
N LEU A 23 -1.37 10.05 5.24
CA LEU A 23 -0.15 10.84 5.39
C LEU A 23 0.10 11.78 4.20
N LYS A 24 -0.28 11.38 2.98
CA LYS A 24 -0.12 12.21 1.78
C LYS A 24 -0.99 13.46 1.87
N LYS A 25 -2.25 13.29 2.31
CA LYS A 25 -3.21 14.39 2.50
C LYS A 25 -2.78 15.33 3.63
N MET A 26 -2.24 14.79 4.72
CA MET A 26 -1.73 15.59 5.83
C MET A 26 -0.43 16.35 5.48
N GLY A 27 0.32 15.86 4.49
CA GLY A 27 1.63 16.37 4.10
C GLY A 27 1.62 17.36 2.95
N GLU A 28 0.47 17.93 2.57
CA GLU A 28 0.36 18.87 1.44
C GLU A 28 1.33 20.06 1.58
N ASP A 29 1.43 20.62 2.78
CA ASP A 29 2.35 21.72 3.11
C ASP A 29 3.76 21.25 3.53
N PHE A 30 4.04 19.94 3.50
CA PHE A 30 5.35 19.38 3.82
C PHE A 30 5.92 18.60 2.62
N PRO A 31 6.62 19.28 1.69
CA PRO A 31 7.07 18.68 0.43
C PRO A 31 7.97 17.44 0.58
N ALA A 32 8.75 17.34 1.65
CA ALA A 32 9.56 16.16 1.91
C ALA A 32 8.70 14.94 2.27
N LEU A 33 7.68 15.14 3.13
CA LEU A 33 6.72 14.11 3.49
C LEU A 33 5.92 13.65 2.26
N SER A 34 5.33 14.57 1.50
CA SER A 34 4.54 14.24 0.30
C SER A 34 5.34 13.45 -0.75
N ARG A 35 6.62 13.80 -0.98
CA ARG A 35 7.52 13.05 -1.87
C ARG A 35 7.86 11.66 -1.35
N ASN A 36 8.14 11.52 -0.05
CA ASN A 36 8.44 10.23 0.57
C ASN A 36 7.22 9.30 0.54
N VAL A 37 6.04 9.82 0.86
CA VAL A 37 4.79 9.08 0.84
C VAL A 37 4.41 8.67 -0.60
N SER A 38 4.66 9.53 -1.59
CA SER A 38 4.43 9.16 -3.00
C SER A 38 5.33 7.99 -3.45
N ARG A 39 6.59 7.95 -3.02
CA ARG A 39 7.48 6.81 -3.27
C ARG A 39 7.01 5.55 -2.54
N LEU A 40 6.56 5.67 -1.29
CA LEU A 40 5.96 4.56 -0.55
C LEU A 40 4.74 3.97 -1.29
N LEU A 41 3.83 4.82 -1.79
CA LEU A 41 2.65 4.39 -2.54
C LEU A 41 3.01 3.63 -3.82
N ALA A 42 4.08 4.02 -4.52
CA ALA A 42 4.58 3.27 -5.67
C ALA A 42 5.05 1.86 -5.26
N SER A 43 5.79 1.73 -4.15
CA SER A 43 6.19 0.42 -3.63
C SER A 43 4.99 -0.42 -3.18
N VAL A 44 3.99 0.20 -2.54
CA VAL A 44 2.74 -0.46 -2.17
C VAL A 44 2.00 -0.98 -3.41
N LYS A 45 1.94 -0.21 -4.50
CA LYS A 45 1.32 -0.67 -5.74
C LYS A 45 2.02 -1.89 -6.34
N MET A 46 3.35 -1.96 -6.23
CA MET A 46 4.09 -3.17 -6.63
C MET A 46 3.76 -4.37 -5.74
N LEU A 47 3.54 -4.17 -4.44
CA LEU A 47 3.10 -5.24 -3.55
C LEU A 47 1.68 -5.73 -3.91
N GLU A 48 0.76 -4.83 -4.24
CA GLU A 48 -0.58 -5.19 -4.73
C GLU A 48 -0.51 -6.03 -6.01
N LEU A 49 0.30 -5.60 -6.99
CA LEU A 49 0.50 -6.35 -8.25
C LEU A 49 1.09 -7.74 -8.01
N ASN A 50 2.04 -7.87 -7.08
CA ASN A 50 2.74 -9.12 -6.81
C ASN A 50 1.95 -10.09 -5.92
N VAL A 51 1.01 -9.60 -5.12
CA VAL A 51 0.28 -10.40 -4.12
C VAL A 51 -1.22 -10.39 -4.41
N SER A 52 -1.88 -9.24 -4.26
CA SER A 52 -3.33 -9.10 -4.36
C SER A 52 -3.84 -9.53 -5.75
N ASP A 53 -3.21 -9.02 -6.81
CA ASP A 53 -3.62 -9.27 -8.19
C ASP A 53 -3.32 -10.72 -8.61
N VAL A 54 -2.14 -11.24 -8.26
CA VAL A 54 -1.77 -12.65 -8.53
C VAL A 54 -2.67 -13.62 -7.77
N ALA A 55 -3.06 -13.29 -6.54
CA ALA A 55 -3.96 -14.11 -5.74
C ALA A 55 -5.44 -13.99 -6.15
N GLY A 56 -5.77 -13.08 -7.09
CA GLY A 56 -7.15 -12.81 -7.50
C GLY A 56 -8.02 -12.23 -6.38
N ILE A 57 -7.40 -11.55 -5.41
CA ILE A 57 -8.09 -10.91 -4.29
C ILE A 57 -8.49 -9.50 -4.76
N LYS A 58 -9.80 -9.27 -4.87
CA LYS A 58 -10.40 -7.95 -5.18
C LYS A 58 -11.15 -7.42 -3.99
#